data_AF-A0A9X5XCF6-F1
#
_entry.id   AF-A0A9X5XCF6-F1
#
_cell.length_a   1.000
_cell.length_b   1.000
_cell.length_c   1.000
_cell.angle_alpha   90.00
_cell.angle_beta   90.00
_cell.angle_gamma   90.00
#
_symmetry.space_group_name_H-M   'P 1'
#
loop_
_entity.id
_entity.type
_entity.pdbx_description
1 polymer ?
#
loop_
_entity_poly.entity_id
_entity_poly.type
_entity_poly.pdbx_seq_one_letter_code
_entity_poly.pdbx_strand_id
1 'polypeptide(L)'
;GTPPEKMVAGVPAHVDGKMLAIAEETGAHLINRDRMWHYTEGIQNWNPIWENHGIRILPGPSSLWLDARGNRLPVPLFPGFDTLGTLEHIMKTGYEYTWFVLDQKIIGKEFALSGSEQNPDLTGKSIRDVIGRARADVPGPVKAFMDNGADFVVEKDLGALVRGMNALTKEPLIDEAALRREIVARDREIANPFTKDLQVTSIRGARNYLGDKLIRTATPHRILDPKAGPLIAVRLH
;
A
#
# COMPACT_ATOMS: atom_id res chain seq x y z
N GLY A 1 -6.37 21.82 3.60
CA GLY A 1 -4.91 22.03 3.68
C GLY A 1 -4.37 22.24 2.28
N THR A 2 -3.08 22.53 2.15
CA THR A 2 -2.40 22.53 0.85
C THR A 2 -2.36 21.10 0.30
N PRO A 3 -2.76 20.83 -0.95
CA PRO A 3 -2.61 19.51 -1.55
C PRO A 3 -1.14 19.20 -1.84
N PRO A 4 -0.76 17.92 -2.01
CA PRO A 4 0.59 17.58 -2.42
C PRO A 4 0.89 18.10 -3.84
N GLU A 5 2.14 18.46 -4.11
CA GLU A 5 2.67 18.91 -5.40
C GLU A 5 2.48 17.84 -6.49
N LYS A 6 2.58 16.56 -6.11
CA LYS A 6 2.37 15.43 -7.01
C LYS A 6 1.27 14.52 -6.48
N MET A 7 0.34 14.18 -7.37
CA MET A 7 -0.72 13.19 -7.12
C MET A 7 -0.82 12.24 -8.31
N VAL A 8 -1.13 10.99 -8.02
CA VAL A 8 -1.56 10.02 -9.03
C VAL A 8 -3.08 9.94 -9.09
N ALA A 9 -3.62 9.67 -10.27
CA ALA A 9 -5.05 9.61 -10.55
C ALA A 9 -5.47 8.18 -10.92
N GLY A 10 -6.35 7.59 -10.10
CA GLY A 10 -6.94 6.28 -10.38
C GLY A 10 -8.10 6.30 -11.36
N VAL A 11 -8.56 7.48 -11.80
CA VAL A 11 -9.62 7.64 -12.80
C VAL A 11 -9.03 8.06 -14.15
N PRO A 12 -9.64 7.66 -15.28
CA PRO A 12 -9.20 8.07 -16.61
C PRO A 12 -9.16 9.60 -16.79
N ALA A 13 -8.28 10.08 -17.67
CA ALA A 13 -8.11 11.52 -17.93
C ALA A 13 -9.38 12.26 -18.38
N HIS A 14 -10.36 11.56 -18.95
CA HIS A 14 -11.65 12.17 -19.33
C HIS A 14 -12.60 12.41 -18.15
N VAL A 15 -12.26 11.91 -16.95
CA VAL A 15 -12.99 12.20 -15.71
C VAL A 15 -12.45 13.52 -15.13
N ASP A 16 -12.59 14.59 -15.91
CA ASP A 16 -12.00 15.92 -15.68
C ASP A 16 -12.92 16.88 -14.90
N GLY A 17 -14.15 16.43 -14.59
CA GLY A 17 -15.14 17.24 -13.89
C GLY A 17 -15.77 18.36 -14.73
N LYS A 18 -15.52 18.45 -16.03
CA LYS A 18 -16.00 19.55 -16.91
C LYS A 18 -17.52 19.75 -16.84
N MET A 19 -18.28 18.66 -16.72
CA MET A 19 -19.74 18.73 -16.60
C MET A 19 -20.23 19.39 -15.31
N LEU A 20 -19.41 19.46 -14.25
CA LEU A 20 -19.77 20.19 -13.02
C LEU A 20 -19.90 21.69 -13.30
N ALA A 21 -18.92 22.27 -14.00
CA ALA A 21 -18.94 23.68 -14.37
C ALA A 21 -20.10 24.00 -15.35
N ILE A 22 -20.28 23.16 -16.38
CA ILE A 22 -21.38 23.34 -17.35
C ILE A 22 -22.74 23.28 -16.66
N ALA A 23 -22.95 22.34 -15.73
CA ALA A 23 -24.20 22.22 -15.00
C ALA A 23 -24.48 23.48 -14.16
N GLU A 24 -23.46 23.98 -13.45
CA GLU A 24 -23.53 25.21 -12.66
C GLU A 24 -23.91 26.42 -13.54
N GLU A 25 -23.31 26.55 -14.72
CA GLU A 25 -23.64 27.60 -15.70
C GLU A 25 -25.10 27.55 -16.18
N THR A 26 -25.72 26.37 -16.20
CA THR A 26 -27.12 26.17 -16.58
C THR A 26 -28.11 26.28 -15.41
N GLY A 27 -27.64 26.70 -14.23
CA GLY A 27 -28.48 26.95 -13.04
C GLY A 27 -28.57 25.78 -12.06
N ALA A 28 -27.77 24.72 -12.22
CA ALA A 28 -27.67 23.68 -11.22
C ALA A 28 -26.92 24.18 -9.97
N HIS A 29 -27.34 23.72 -8.79
CA HIS A 29 -26.63 24.02 -7.54
C HIS A 29 -25.71 22.85 -7.17
N LEU A 30 -24.39 23.10 -7.15
CA LEU A 30 -23.40 22.12 -6.71
C LEU A 30 -23.28 22.12 -5.18
N ILE A 31 -23.29 20.93 -4.58
CA ILE A 31 -23.07 20.72 -3.14
C ILE A 31 -21.82 19.88 -2.91
N ASN A 32 -21.18 20.02 -1.73
CA ASN A 32 -20.04 19.20 -1.29
C ASN A 32 -18.82 19.21 -2.22
N ARG A 33 -18.54 20.35 -2.88
CA ARG A 33 -17.38 20.53 -3.78
C ARG A 33 -16.03 20.32 -3.09
N ASP A 34 -16.03 20.37 -1.77
CA ASP A 34 -14.91 20.17 -0.86
C ASP A 34 -14.69 18.69 -0.48
N ARG A 35 -15.60 17.78 -0.86
CA ARG A 35 -15.51 16.36 -0.50
C ARG A 35 -14.90 15.54 -1.62
N MET A 36 -13.73 14.95 -1.35
CA MET A 36 -13.03 14.04 -2.26
C MET A 36 -12.69 12.73 -1.56
N TRP A 37 -12.68 11.64 -2.33
CA TRP A 37 -12.21 10.34 -1.86
C TRP A 37 -10.73 10.21 -2.20
N HIS A 38 -9.88 10.40 -1.20
CA HIS A 38 -8.44 10.18 -1.34
C HIS A 38 -8.09 8.77 -0.91
N TYR A 39 -7.05 8.20 -1.52
CA TYR A 39 -6.46 6.94 -1.13
C TYR A 39 -4.95 7.14 -0.98
N THR A 40 -4.42 6.89 0.21
CA THR A 40 -3.01 7.14 0.56
C THR A 40 -2.11 5.93 0.27
N GLU A 41 -2.68 4.85 -0.26
CA GLU A 41 -1.96 3.66 -0.71
C GLU A 41 -1.72 3.66 -2.23
N GLY A 42 -1.51 4.84 -2.82
CA GLY A 42 -1.34 5.04 -4.26
C GLY A 42 0.08 4.75 -4.74
N ILE A 43 0.21 4.09 -5.89
CA ILE A 43 1.47 3.88 -6.63
C ILE A 43 1.28 4.31 -8.08
N GLN A 44 2.38 4.60 -8.78
CA GLN A 44 2.35 4.84 -10.22
C GLN A 44 2.09 3.54 -10.96
N ASN A 45 1.21 3.57 -11.96
CA ASN A 45 1.04 2.43 -12.83
C ASN A 45 2.32 2.21 -13.66
N TRP A 46 2.89 1.01 -13.62
CA TRP A 46 4.08 0.66 -14.41
C TRP A 46 3.78 0.64 -15.92
N ASN A 47 2.51 0.40 -16.30
CA ASN A 47 2.03 0.42 -17.67
C ASN A 47 0.83 1.39 -17.79
N PRO A 48 1.07 2.71 -17.76
CA PRO A 48 0.01 3.70 -17.71
C PRO A 48 -0.78 3.74 -19.02
N ILE A 49 -2.07 4.03 -18.91
CA ILE A 49 -3.00 4.15 -20.05
C ILE A 49 -3.35 5.63 -20.28
N TRP A 50 -3.27 6.44 -19.22
CA TRP A 50 -3.46 7.89 -19.25
C TRP A 50 -2.37 8.59 -18.42
N GLU A 51 -2.30 9.91 -18.54
CA GLU A 51 -1.36 10.74 -17.78
C GLU A 51 -1.64 10.63 -16.28
N ASN A 52 -0.58 10.54 -15.46
CA ASN A 52 -0.66 10.36 -14.00
C ASN A 52 -1.46 9.12 -13.55
N HIS A 53 -1.57 8.08 -14.38
CA HIS A 53 -2.30 6.85 -14.03
C HIS A 53 -1.73 6.22 -12.75
N GLY A 54 -2.52 6.30 -11.67
CA GLY A 54 -2.22 5.69 -10.38
C GLY A 54 -3.01 4.41 -10.15
N ILE A 55 -2.39 3.47 -9.45
CA ILE A 55 -3.06 2.28 -8.92
C ILE A 55 -3.08 2.38 -7.41
N ARG A 56 -4.24 2.11 -6.80
CA ARG A 56 -4.34 1.95 -5.36
C ARG A 56 -3.98 0.50 -5.02
N ILE A 57 -3.07 0.33 -4.08
CA ILE A 57 -2.90 -0.94 -3.39
C ILE A 57 -4.08 -1.09 -2.43
N LEU A 58 -4.80 -2.20 -2.51
CA LEU A 58 -5.66 -2.68 -1.46
C LEU A 58 -4.76 -3.58 -0.60
N PRO A 59 -4.25 -3.11 0.54
CA PRO A 59 -3.38 -3.92 1.39
C PRO A 59 -4.22 -4.79 2.33
N GLY A 60 -3.56 -5.74 2.97
CA GLY A 60 -3.99 -6.27 4.26
C GLY A 60 -3.28 -5.55 5.40
N PRO A 61 -3.56 -5.91 6.66
CA PRO A 61 -3.08 -5.17 7.81
C PRO A 61 -1.59 -5.38 8.11
N SER A 62 -0.90 -6.30 7.43
CA SER A 62 0.41 -6.79 7.88
C SER A 62 1.57 -5.88 7.55
N SER A 63 1.52 -5.11 6.47
CA SER A 63 2.62 -4.22 6.05
C SER A 63 2.93 -3.17 7.12
N LEU A 64 4.21 -2.96 7.41
CA LEU A 64 4.62 -1.86 8.27
C LEU A 64 4.51 -0.55 7.47
N TRP A 65 3.66 0.38 7.92
CA TRP A 65 3.47 1.68 7.26
C TRP A 65 4.30 2.74 7.95
N LEU A 66 5.21 3.34 7.20
CA LEU A 66 6.18 4.33 7.67
C LEU A 66 5.99 5.66 6.96
N ASP A 67 6.26 6.76 7.65
CA ASP A 67 6.46 8.06 7.03
C ASP A 67 7.73 8.10 6.16
N ALA A 68 7.97 9.22 5.47
CA ALA A 68 9.15 9.42 4.63
C ALA A 68 10.49 9.27 5.36
N ARG A 69 10.52 9.43 6.70
CA ARG A 69 11.70 9.34 7.56
C ARG A 69 11.85 7.95 8.22
N GLY A 70 10.97 7.01 7.91
CA GLY A 70 11.02 5.65 8.44
C GLY A 70 10.40 5.50 9.84
N ASN A 71 9.63 6.49 10.32
CA ASN A 71 8.85 6.34 11.55
C ASN A 71 7.52 5.67 11.23
N ARG A 72 7.12 4.69 12.03
CA ARG A 72 5.81 4.06 11.87
C ARG A 72 4.69 5.08 12.06
N LEU A 73 3.69 5.04 11.18
CA LEU A 73 2.51 5.88 11.34
C LEU A 73 1.81 5.58 12.68
N PRO A 74 1.30 6.62 13.39
CA PRO A 74 0.69 6.45 14.70
C PRO A 74 -0.62 5.68 14.62
N VAL A 75 -1.08 5.15 15.75
CA VAL A 75 -2.41 4.54 15.86
C VAL A 75 -3.49 5.59 15.57
N PRO A 76 -4.55 5.28 14.80
CA PRO A 76 -4.89 3.98 14.19
C PRO A 76 -4.52 3.87 12.71
N LEU A 77 -3.50 4.61 12.24
CA LEU A 77 -3.16 4.80 10.82
C LEU A 77 -2.42 3.59 10.22
N PHE A 78 -3.04 2.41 10.35
CA PHE A 78 -2.59 1.17 9.73
C PHE A 78 -3.14 1.04 8.30
N PRO A 79 -2.55 0.16 7.46
CA PRO A 79 -3.03 -0.05 6.10
C PRO A 79 -4.54 -0.33 6.06
N GLY A 80 -5.30 0.47 5.30
CA GLY A 80 -6.75 0.31 5.14
C GLY A 80 -7.65 0.71 6.33
N PHE A 81 -7.15 1.44 7.34
CA PHE A 81 -7.93 1.83 8.52
C PHE A 81 -8.64 3.18 8.39
N ASP A 82 -7.90 4.29 8.54
CA ASP A 82 -8.43 5.64 8.53
C ASP A 82 -7.73 6.47 7.46
N THR A 83 -8.25 6.42 6.24
CA THR A 83 -7.62 7.08 5.09
C THR A 83 -7.59 8.61 5.24
N LEU A 84 -8.60 9.21 5.87
CA LEU A 84 -8.64 10.66 6.08
C LEU A 84 -7.64 11.07 7.16
N GLY A 85 -7.59 10.35 8.28
CA GLY A 85 -6.58 10.56 9.33
C GLY A 85 -5.16 10.32 8.81
N THR A 86 -4.96 9.32 7.95
CA THR A 86 -3.68 9.05 7.31
C THR A 86 -3.27 10.19 6.39
N LEU A 87 -4.18 10.68 5.55
CA LEU A 87 -3.89 11.82 4.69
C LEU A 87 -3.53 13.06 5.52
N GLU A 88 -4.30 13.37 6.55
CA GLU A 88 -4.03 14.50 7.44
C GLU A 88 -2.65 14.38 8.10
N HIS A 89 -2.28 13.17 8.56
CA HIS A 89 -0.99 12.91 9.15
C HIS A 89 0.15 13.10 8.14
N ILE A 90 0.06 12.50 6.95
CA ILE A 90 1.07 12.60 5.89
C ILE A 90 1.34 14.07 5.56
N MET A 91 0.29 14.85 5.33
CA MET A 91 0.44 16.27 4.98
C MET A 91 1.07 17.12 6.09
N LYS A 92 1.06 16.66 7.36
CA LYS A 92 1.76 17.31 8.47
C LYS A 92 3.25 16.94 8.55
N THR A 93 3.69 15.87 7.89
CA THR A 93 5.11 15.44 7.93
C THR A 93 6.03 16.34 7.10
N GLY A 94 5.46 17.14 6.19
CA GLY A 94 6.22 17.90 5.18
C GLY A 94 6.67 17.05 3.99
N TYR A 95 6.24 15.78 3.91
CA TYR A 95 6.52 14.87 2.81
C TYR A 95 5.22 14.32 2.22
N GLU A 96 5.26 14.10 0.92
CA GLU A 96 4.12 13.66 0.10
C GLU A 96 4.26 12.18 -0.28
N TYR A 97 5.01 11.43 0.52
CA TYR A 97 5.16 10.00 0.32
C TYR A 97 5.34 9.27 1.63
N THR A 98 4.98 8.00 1.60
CA THR A 98 5.15 7.05 2.70
C THR A 98 5.75 5.75 2.17
N TRP A 99 6.06 4.83 3.08
CA TRP A 99 6.56 3.51 2.73
C TRP A 99 5.70 2.42 3.33
N PHE A 100 5.35 1.43 2.51
CA PHE A 100 5.14 0.09 3.05
C PHE A 100 6.47 -0.66 3.09
N VAL A 101 6.75 -1.31 4.21
CA VAL A 101 7.82 -2.30 4.35
C VAL A 101 7.21 -3.64 4.76
N LEU A 102 7.52 -4.67 3.98
CA LEU A 102 6.93 -6.00 4.08
C LEU A 102 7.86 -7.05 3.44
N ASP A 103 7.34 -8.26 3.24
CA ASP A 103 8.03 -9.37 2.61
C ASP A 103 7.16 -10.05 1.54
N GLN A 104 7.73 -11.04 0.84
CA GLN A 104 7.07 -11.77 -0.23
C GLN A 104 5.81 -12.50 0.25
N LYS A 105 5.81 -13.07 1.46
CA LYS A 105 4.64 -13.77 1.99
C LYS A 105 3.49 -12.82 2.28
N ILE A 106 3.78 -11.61 2.78
CA ILE A 106 2.77 -10.58 2.99
C ILE A 106 2.25 -10.09 1.64
N ILE A 107 3.12 -9.66 0.71
CA ILE A 107 2.66 -9.05 -0.54
C ILE A 107 1.85 -10.05 -1.37
N GLY A 108 2.30 -11.29 -1.43
CA GLY A 108 1.67 -12.33 -2.23
C GLY A 108 0.28 -12.71 -1.75
N LYS A 109 0.02 -12.54 -0.45
CA LYS A 109 -1.29 -12.84 0.14
C LYS A 109 -2.21 -11.62 0.22
N GLU A 110 -1.63 -10.47 0.55
CA GLU A 110 -2.38 -9.31 1.01
C GLU A 110 -2.51 -8.19 -0.03
N PHE A 111 -1.66 -8.13 -1.06
CA PHE A 111 -1.80 -7.08 -2.07
C PHE A 111 -2.81 -7.49 -3.14
N ALA A 112 -3.83 -6.66 -3.28
CA ALA A 112 -4.64 -6.59 -4.48
C ALA A 112 -4.49 -5.19 -5.07
N LEU A 113 -4.62 -5.07 -6.38
CA LEU A 113 -4.46 -3.81 -7.09
C LEU A 113 -5.81 -3.36 -7.62
N SER A 114 -6.12 -2.06 -7.49
CA SER A 114 -7.29 -1.48 -8.15
C SER A 114 -7.14 -1.52 -9.67
N GLY A 115 -8.25 -1.44 -10.39
CA GLY A 115 -8.28 -1.50 -11.86
C GLY A 115 -8.72 -2.88 -12.35
N SER A 116 -9.71 -2.92 -13.23
CA SER A 116 -10.21 -4.18 -13.80
C SER A 116 -9.14 -4.88 -14.64
N GLU A 117 -8.26 -4.11 -15.26
CA GLU A 117 -7.13 -4.58 -16.05
C GLU A 117 -6.07 -5.29 -15.20
N GLN A 118 -5.97 -4.95 -13.91
CA GLN A 118 -5.09 -5.65 -12.95
C GLN A 118 -5.72 -6.94 -12.39
N ASN A 119 -6.97 -7.24 -12.76
CA ASN A 119 -7.72 -8.39 -12.25
C ASN A 119 -8.31 -9.22 -13.42
N PRO A 120 -7.46 -9.79 -14.29
CA PRO A 120 -7.92 -10.51 -15.49
C PRO A 120 -8.80 -11.73 -15.16
N ASP A 121 -8.63 -12.32 -13.98
CA ASP A 121 -9.38 -13.48 -13.49
C ASP A 121 -10.85 -13.18 -13.13
N LEU A 122 -11.15 -12.00 -12.60
CA LEU A 122 -12.53 -11.54 -12.35
C LEU A 122 -13.27 -11.28 -13.68
N THR A 123 -12.53 -10.92 -14.72
CA THR A 123 -13.06 -10.61 -16.05
C THR A 123 -13.35 -11.89 -16.85
N GLY A 124 -12.62 -12.98 -16.61
CA GLY A 124 -12.75 -14.25 -17.32
C GLY A 124 -13.73 -15.28 -16.74
N LYS A 125 -14.36 -15.02 -15.58
CA LYS A 125 -15.27 -15.96 -14.87
C LYS A 125 -14.73 -17.40 -14.72
N SER A 126 -13.41 -17.57 -14.59
CA SER A 126 -12.77 -18.89 -14.57
C SER A 126 -12.37 -19.32 -13.16
N ILE A 127 -13.10 -20.29 -12.60
CA ILE A 127 -12.79 -20.91 -11.30
C ILE A 127 -11.39 -21.56 -11.33
N ARG A 128 -10.93 -22.04 -12.49
CA ARG A 128 -9.60 -22.65 -12.64
C ARG A 128 -8.46 -21.64 -12.49
N ASP A 129 -8.63 -20.42 -12.98
CA ASP A 129 -7.62 -19.37 -12.85
C ASP A 129 -7.56 -18.82 -11.42
N VAL A 130 -8.71 -18.81 -10.71
CA VAL A 130 -8.76 -18.56 -9.26
C VAL A 130 -7.97 -19.63 -8.48
N ILE A 131 -8.05 -20.90 -8.87
CA ILE A 131 -7.27 -21.98 -8.24
C ILE A 131 -5.79 -21.92 -8.64
N GLY A 132 -5.46 -21.49 -9.87
CA GLY A 132 -4.08 -21.30 -10.33
C GLY A 132 -3.30 -20.28 -9.49
N ARG A 133 -3.96 -19.23 -9.00
CA ARG A 133 -3.39 -18.27 -8.03
C ARG A 133 -2.87 -18.93 -6.75
N ALA A 134 -3.41 -20.09 -6.35
CA ALA A 134 -2.96 -20.78 -5.14
C ALA A 134 -1.56 -21.41 -5.29
N ARG A 135 -0.98 -21.45 -6.50
CA ARG A 135 0.35 -22.05 -6.75
C ARG A 135 1.49 -21.03 -6.90
N ALA A 136 1.19 -19.76 -7.13
CA ALA A 136 2.21 -18.72 -7.25
C ALA A 136 2.39 -18.00 -5.91
N ASP A 137 3.64 -17.75 -5.51
CA ASP A 137 3.93 -17.03 -4.26
C ASP A 137 3.43 -15.59 -4.29
N VAL A 138 3.36 -14.97 -5.48
CA VAL A 138 2.81 -13.62 -5.71
C VAL A 138 1.90 -13.62 -6.95
N PRO A 139 0.70 -12.99 -6.91
CA PRO A 139 -0.17 -12.86 -8.07
C PRO A 139 0.53 -12.16 -9.24
N GLY A 140 0.29 -12.62 -10.47
CA GLY A 140 0.94 -12.11 -11.69
C GLY A 140 0.93 -10.57 -11.83
N PRO A 141 -0.21 -9.89 -11.66
CA PRO A 141 -0.27 -8.43 -11.69
C PRO A 141 0.62 -7.76 -10.64
N VAL A 142 0.57 -8.22 -9.39
CA VAL A 142 1.43 -7.71 -8.30
C VAL A 142 2.90 -7.95 -8.61
N LYS A 143 3.24 -9.13 -9.13
CA LYS A 143 4.60 -9.45 -9.57
C LYS A 143 5.08 -8.52 -10.70
N ALA A 144 4.22 -8.18 -11.65
CA ALA A 144 4.57 -7.24 -12.73
C ALA A 144 4.91 -5.84 -12.18
N PHE A 145 4.18 -5.37 -11.16
CA PHE A 145 4.52 -4.15 -10.42
C PHE A 145 5.83 -4.27 -9.65
N MET A 146 6.11 -5.40 -9.00
CA MET A 146 7.39 -5.62 -8.34
C MET A 146 8.57 -5.61 -9.33
N ASP A 147 8.38 -6.16 -10.53
CA ASP A 147 9.44 -6.30 -11.53
C ASP A 147 9.67 -5.00 -12.33
N ASN A 148 8.63 -4.18 -12.57
CA ASN A 148 8.69 -3.03 -13.49
C ASN A 148 8.29 -1.69 -12.86
N GLY A 149 7.67 -1.70 -11.68
CA GLY A 149 7.14 -0.50 -11.04
C GLY A 149 8.24 0.36 -10.44
N ALA A 150 8.21 1.65 -10.75
CA ALA A 150 9.19 2.63 -10.27
C ALA A 150 9.18 2.82 -8.73
N ASP A 151 8.11 2.38 -8.07
CA ASP A 151 7.90 2.56 -6.63
C ASP A 151 8.38 1.38 -5.77
N PHE A 152 8.82 0.28 -6.40
CA PHE A 152 9.17 -0.96 -5.70
C PHE A 152 10.68 -1.11 -5.51
N VAL A 153 11.07 -1.53 -4.31
CA VAL A 153 12.41 -2.00 -3.98
C VAL A 153 12.29 -3.41 -3.44
N VAL A 154 12.96 -4.38 -4.08
CA VAL A 154 12.89 -5.80 -3.69
C VAL A 154 14.29 -6.30 -3.43
N GLU A 155 14.58 -6.66 -2.18
CA GLU A 155 15.94 -6.96 -1.75
C GLU A 155 16.01 -8.14 -0.77
N LYS A 156 17.18 -8.78 -0.69
CA LYS A 156 17.37 -9.98 0.17
C LYS A 156 17.67 -9.64 1.62
N ASP A 157 18.17 -8.45 1.89
CA ASP A 157 18.55 -7.99 3.22
C ASP A 157 18.16 -6.53 3.46
N LEU A 158 18.04 -6.18 4.73
CA LEU A 158 17.55 -4.86 5.14
C LEU A 158 18.48 -3.71 4.73
N GLY A 159 19.80 -3.94 4.71
CA GLY A 159 20.74 -2.89 4.33
C GLY A 159 20.62 -2.55 2.85
N ALA A 160 20.47 -3.57 1.99
CA ALA A 160 20.16 -3.38 0.58
C ALA A 160 18.81 -2.70 0.38
N LEU A 161 17.78 -3.12 1.11
CA LEU A 161 16.46 -2.49 1.06
C LEU A 161 16.52 -0.98 1.37
N VAL A 162 17.21 -0.60 2.45
CA VAL A 162 17.34 0.81 2.86
C VAL A 162 18.11 1.63 1.83
N ARG A 163 19.17 1.07 1.24
CA ARG A 163 19.89 1.74 0.14
C ARG A 163 18.97 2.00 -1.05
N GLY A 164 18.16 1.00 -1.44
CA GLY A 164 17.18 1.15 -2.52
C GLY A 164 16.10 2.17 -2.19
N MET A 165 15.54 2.15 -0.98
CA MET A 165 14.54 3.13 -0.52
C MET A 165 15.09 4.55 -0.62
N ASN A 166 16.29 4.79 -0.09
CA ASN A 166 16.95 6.10 -0.13
C ASN A 166 17.29 6.55 -1.56
N ALA A 167 17.58 5.62 -2.48
CA ALA A 167 17.87 5.93 -3.88
C ALA A 167 16.63 6.39 -4.68
N LEU A 168 15.41 6.02 -4.26
CA LEU A 168 14.16 6.46 -4.89
C LEU A 168 13.69 7.86 -4.44
N THR A 169 14.42 8.48 -3.51
CA THR A 169 14.06 9.75 -2.89
C THR A 169 15.15 10.79 -3.11
N LYS A 170 14.77 12.09 -3.13
CA LYS A 170 15.74 13.19 -3.32
C LYS A 170 16.80 13.24 -2.23
N GLU A 171 16.42 12.86 -1.00
CA GLU A 171 17.28 12.84 0.18
C GLU A 171 17.23 11.46 0.83
N PRO A 172 18.36 10.93 1.33
CA PRO A 172 18.41 9.64 2.00
C PRO A 172 17.92 9.76 3.44
N LEU A 173 16.60 9.75 3.65
CA LEU A 173 15.98 10.00 4.96
C LEU A 173 15.88 8.77 5.86
N ILE A 174 16.02 7.55 5.32
CA ILE A 174 15.86 6.31 6.08
C ILE A 174 17.20 5.90 6.70
N ASP A 175 17.25 5.85 8.03
CA ASP A 175 18.34 5.26 8.80
C ASP A 175 18.12 3.76 9.00
N GLU A 176 19.09 2.93 8.58
CA GLU A 176 18.96 1.46 8.67
C GLU A 176 18.79 1.00 10.12
N ALA A 177 19.55 1.58 11.05
CA ALA A 177 19.51 1.15 12.44
C ALA A 177 18.16 1.45 13.10
N ALA A 178 17.58 2.62 12.81
CA ALA A 178 16.23 3.00 13.25
C ALA A 178 15.17 2.09 12.65
N LEU A 179 15.20 1.87 11.33
CA LEU A 179 14.24 0.99 10.67
C LEU A 179 14.33 -0.44 11.21
N ARG A 180 15.55 -0.96 11.39
CA ARG A 180 15.77 -2.28 11.99
C ARG A 180 15.16 -2.38 13.39
N ARG A 181 15.32 -1.36 14.23
CA ARG A 181 14.73 -1.35 15.58
C ARG A 181 13.20 -1.42 15.51
N GLU A 182 12.57 -0.66 14.62
CA GLU A 182 11.11 -0.67 14.46
C GLU A 182 10.60 -2.04 13.97
N ILE A 183 11.22 -2.62 12.94
CA ILE A 183 10.81 -3.93 12.42
C ILE A 183 11.02 -5.01 13.49
N VAL A 184 12.15 -5.00 14.20
CA VAL A 184 12.42 -5.96 15.28
C VAL A 184 11.42 -5.81 16.43
N ALA A 185 11.00 -4.58 16.77
CA ALA A 185 9.98 -4.35 17.78
C ALA A 185 8.65 -4.99 17.37
N ARG A 186 8.16 -4.72 16.16
CA ARG A 186 6.96 -5.37 15.59
C ARG A 186 7.09 -6.90 15.58
N ASP A 187 8.24 -7.42 15.14
CA ASP A 187 8.49 -8.87 15.01
C ASP A 187 8.52 -9.60 16.37
N ARG A 188 8.92 -8.90 17.44
CA ARG A 188 8.81 -9.41 18.81
C ARG A 188 7.35 -9.49 19.24
N GLU A 189 6.54 -8.49 18.90
CA GLU A 189 5.11 -8.46 19.23
C GLU A 189 4.32 -9.55 18.50
N ILE A 190 4.71 -9.90 17.27
CA ILE A 190 4.15 -11.07 16.56
C ILE A 190 4.29 -12.35 17.39
N ALA A 191 5.44 -12.56 18.03
CA ALA A 191 5.73 -13.74 18.84
C ALA A 191 5.13 -13.69 20.24
N ASN A 192 4.63 -12.52 20.69
CA ASN A 192 4.03 -12.32 22.01
C ASN A 192 2.50 -12.57 21.96
N PRO A 193 1.96 -13.66 22.54
CA PRO A 193 0.52 -13.92 22.52
C PRO A 193 -0.32 -12.83 23.19
N PHE A 194 0.24 -12.08 24.15
CA PHE A 194 -0.42 -11.01 24.90
C PHE A 194 -0.08 -9.59 24.38
N THR A 195 0.40 -9.47 23.14
CA THR A 195 0.78 -8.18 22.53
C THR A 195 -0.21 -7.04 22.83
N LYS A 196 0.35 -5.84 23.02
CA LYS A 196 -0.41 -4.58 23.08
C LYS A 196 -0.18 -3.73 21.84
N ASP A 197 0.57 -4.23 20.86
CA ASP A 197 0.71 -3.59 19.56
C ASP A 197 -0.64 -3.70 18.83
N LEU A 198 -1.23 -2.55 18.53
CA LEU A 198 -2.57 -2.49 17.96
C LEU A 198 -2.63 -2.98 16.51
N GLN A 199 -1.52 -2.91 15.76
CA GLN A 199 -1.46 -3.52 14.43
C GLN A 199 -1.38 -5.04 14.53
N VAL A 200 -0.54 -5.58 15.44
CA VAL A 200 -0.49 -7.04 15.62
C VAL A 200 -1.84 -7.57 16.13
N THR A 201 -2.49 -6.82 17.01
CA THR A 201 -3.86 -7.11 17.46
C THR A 201 -4.84 -7.10 16.30
N SER A 202 -4.77 -6.12 15.38
CA SER A 202 -5.64 -6.06 14.22
C SER A 202 -5.38 -7.17 13.20
N ILE A 203 -4.12 -7.54 12.95
CA ILE A 203 -3.75 -8.69 12.11
C ILE A 203 -4.38 -9.97 12.67
N ARG A 204 -4.29 -10.18 13.99
CA ARG A 204 -4.94 -11.34 14.65
C ARG A 204 -6.46 -11.26 14.55
N GLY A 205 -7.04 -10.07 14.72
CA GLY A 205 -8.47 -9.82 14.57
C GLY A 205 -8.97 -10.18 13.16
N ALA A 206 -8.31 -9.70 12.11
CA ALA A 206 -8.64 -10.03 10.72
C ALA A 206 -8.62 -11.54 10.49
N ARG A 207 -7.63 -12.25 11.04
CA ARG A 207 -7.54 -13.71 10.93
C ARG A 207 -8.55 -14.50 11.75
N ASN A 208 -9.30 -13.88 12.67
CA ASN A 208 -10.42 -14.54 13.33
C ASN A 208 -11.63 -14.65 12.40
N TYR A 209 -11.70 -13.84 11.34
CA TYR A 209 -12.67 -14.02 10.27
C TYR A 209 -12.15 -15.05 9.26
N LEU A 210 -12.96 -16.09 8.99
CA LEU A 210 -12.53 -17.23 8.17
C LEU A 210 -12.19 -16.84 6.73
N GLY A 211 -12.94 -15.90 6.13
CA GLY A 211 -12.67 -15.40 4.78
C GLY A 211 -11.31 -14.73 4.69
N ASP A 212 -11.02 -13.83 5.63
CA ASP A 212 -9.75 -13.12 5.68
C ASP A 212 -8.59 -14.06 6.00
N LYS A 213 -8.77 -14.99 6.94
CA LYS A 213 -7.75 -15.98 7.30
C LYS A 213 -7.29 -16.81 6.10
N LEU A 214 -8.23 -17.25 5.26
CA LEU A 214 -7.96 -18.16 4.15
C LEU A 214 -7.51 -17.43 2.90
N ILE A 215 -8.07 -16.25 2.62
CA ILE A 215 -7.93 -15.60 1.31
C ILE A 215 -7.07 -14.35 1.40
N ARG A 216 -7.23 -13.53 2.45
CA ARG A 216 -6.81 -12.12 2.42
C ARG A 216 -5.62 -11.75 3.28
N THR A 217 -5.47 -12.35 4.46
CA THR A 217 -4.48 -11.95 5.47
C THR A 217 -3.42 -13.03 5.58
N ALA A 218 -2.15 -12.65 5.51
CA ALA A 218 -1.01 -13.55 5.69
C ALA A 218 -1.02 -14.17 7.09
N THR A 219 -0.47 -15.38 7.23
CA THR A 219 -0.24 -15.95 8.56
C THR A 219 0.77 -15.07 9.29
N PRO A 220 0.55 -14.65 10.55
CA PRO A 220 1.44 -13.71 11.23
C PRO A 220 2.83 -14.32 11.36
N HIS A 221 3.83 -13.58 10.94
CA HIS A 221 5.23 -13.97 11.00
C HIS A 221 6.10 -12.72 11.12
N ARG A 222 7.39 -12.95 11.35
CA ARG A 222 8.40 -11.91 11.44
C ARG A 222 8.76 -11.44 10.02
N ILE A 223 8.76 -10.13 9.79
CA ILE A 223 9.15 -9.54 8.50
C ILE A 223 10.61 -9.89 8.19
N LEU A 224 11.49 -9.93 9.21
CA LEU A 224 12.89 -10.29 9.01
C LEU A 224 13.16 -11.80 8.98
N ASP A 225 12.14 -12.67 8.89
CA ASP A 225 12.35 -14.10 8.66
C ASP A 225 12.84 -14.34 7.22
N PRO A 226 14.06 -14.87 7.00
CA PRO A 226 14.56 -15.13 5.64
C PRO A 226 13.67 -16.08 4.84
N LYS A 227 12.87 -16.93 5.50
CA LYS A 227 11.92 -17.84 4.85
C LYS A 227 10.62 -17.15 4.38
N ALA A 228 10.44 -15.88 4.72
CA ALA A 228 9.33 -15.05 4.26
C ALA A 228 9.71 -14.10 3.13
N GLY A 229 11.02 -13.90 2.92
CA GLY A 229 11.57 -12.95 1.97
C GLY A 229 11.40 -13.34 0.49
N PRO A 230 11.85 -12.47 -0.45
CA PRO A 230 12.63 -11.25 -0.21
C PRO A 230 11.87 -10.15 0.56
N LEU A 231 12.62 -9.20 1.13
CA LEU A 231 12.07 -7.97 1.70
C LEU A 231 11.64 -7.03 0.58
N ILE A 232 10.58 -6.28 0.83
CA ILE A 232 9.97 -5.39 -0.14
C ILE A 232 9.67 -4.06 0.53
N ALA A 233 10.01 -2.97 -0.13
CA ALA A 233 9.58 -1.63 0.21
C ALA A 233 8.82 -1.04 -0.98
N VAL A 234 7.70 -0.38 -0.70
CA VAL A 234 6.86 0.25 -1.71
C VAL A 234 6.65 1.70 -1.34
N ARG A 235 7.09 2.62 -2.20
CA ARG A 235 6.87 4.04 -2.04
C ARG A 235 5.44 4.40 -2.44
N LEU A 236 4.71 5.05 -1.56
CA LEU A 236 3.31 5.44 -1.79
C LEU A 236 3.23 6.96 -2.00
N HIS A 237 2.36 7.41 -2.91
CA HIS A 237 2.09 8.81 -3.25
C HIS A 237 0.78 9.30 -2.63
#